data_AF-A0A2E6QUM5-F1
#
_entry.id   AF-A0A2E6QUM5-F1
#
_cell.length_a   1.000
_cell.length_b   1.000
_cell.length_c   1.000
_cell.angle_alpha   90.00
_cell.angle_beta   90.00
_cell.angle_gamma   90.00
#
_symmetry.space_group_name_H-M   'P 1'
#
loop_
_entity.id
_entity.type
_entity.pdbx_description
1 polymer ?
#
loop_
_entity_poly.entity_id
_entity_poly.type
_entity_poly.pdbx_seq_one_letter_code
_entity_poly.pdbx_strand_id
1 'polypeptide(L)'
;MEEKNFIKKAHYPGGKKALQEFIKSNLKYPEEALKQKIEGDVRVKFKVNSLGKVFEAHIVRGINNGCDKEAIRIVKKLKYQKTSNRKIRVTTNKKITIQFRLPSKQRKQVIINYEIIK
;
A
#
# COMPACT_ATOMS: atom_id res chain seq x y z
N MET A 1 13.38 -19.73 -30.01
CA MET A 1 13.21 -18.45 -29.30
C MET A 1 12.35 -18.68 -28.06
N GLU A 2 12.92 -19.17 -26.95
CA GLU A 2 12.18 -19.38 -25.68
C GLU A 2 13.08 -19.14 -24.46
N GLU A 3 13.65 -17.95 -24.32
CA GLU A 3 14.44 -17.55 -23.14
C GLU A 3 13.64 -16.69 -22.16
N LYS A 4 12.43 -17.08 -21.74
CA LYS A 4 11.64 -16.18 -20.87
C LYS A 4 10.73 -16.94 -19.91
N ASN A 5 11.28 -17.56 -18.84
CA ASN A 5 10.66 -17.61 -17.49
C ASN A 5 11.35 -18.57 -16.47
N PHE A 6 12.68 -18.62 -16.37
CA PHE A 6 13.32 -19.38 -15.27
C PHE A 6 13.37 -18.63 -13.93
N ILE A 7 13.06 -17.33 -13.92
CA ILE A 7 13.14 -16.48 -12.72
C ILE A 7 11.75 -16.29 -12.11
N LYS A 8 11.50 -16.92 -10.96
CA LYS A 8 10.31 -16.63 -10.14
C LYS A 8 10.47 -15.24 -9.50
N LYS A 9 9.61 -14.31 -9.92
CA LYS A 9 9.54 -12.95 -9.39
C LYS A 9 8.90 -12.94 -8.01
N ALA A 10 9.27 -11.97 -7.18
CA ALA A 10 8.66 -11.80 -5.86
C ALA A 10 7.15 -11.52 -5.98
N HIS A 11 6.34 -12.32 -5.27
CA HIS A 11 4.90 -12.18 -5.13
C HIS A 11 4.56 -11.97 -3.64
N TYR A 12 3.55 -11.15 -3.39
CA TYR A 12 3.07 -10.92 -2.02
C TYR A 12 2.12 -12.07 -1.63
N PRO A 13 2.22 -12.66 -0.43
CA PRO A 13 1.31 -13.72 -0.03
C PRO A 13 -0.15 -13.24 -0.09
N GLY A 14 -1.02 -14.00 -0.77
CA GLY A 14 -2.42 -13.60 -1.03
C GLY A 14 -2.61 -12.57 -2.17
N GLY A 15 -1.54 -12.24 -2.89
CA GLY A 15 -1.58 -11.40 -4.09
C GLY A 15 -1.89 -9.94 -3.83
N LYS A 16 -2.44 -9.27 -4.86
CA LYS A 16 -2.66 -7.82 -4.83
C LYS A 16 -3.74 -7.41 -3.83
N LYS A 17 -4.78 -8.24 -3.65
CA LYS A 17 -5.88 -7.96 -2.70
C LYS A 17 -5.37 -7.96 -1.25
N ALA A 18 -4.70 -9.03 -0.84
CA ALA A 18 -4.11 -9.12 0.51
C ALA A 18 -3.11 -7.99 0.79
N LEU A 19 -2.34 -7.57 -0.23
CA LEU A 19 -1.45 -6.42 -0.11
C LEU A 19 -2.21 -5.11 0.16
N GLN A 20 -3.30 -4.87 -0.59
CA GLN A 20 -4.14 -3.68 -0.39
C GLN A 20 -4.82 -3.69 0.98
N GLU A 21 -5.34 -4.84 1.41
CA GLU A 21 -5.95 -5.02 2.73
C GLU A 21 -4.93 -4.80 3.85
N PHE A 22 -3.72 -5.35 3.72
CA PHE A 22 -2.64 -5.13 4.66
C PHE A 22 -2.30 -3.64 4.78
N ILE A 23 -2.23 -2.93 3.66
CA ILE A 23 -1.98 -1.49 3.67
C ILE A 23 -3.12 -0.77 4.38
N LYS A 24 -4.38 -1.03 4.00
CA LYS A 24 -5.55 -0.38 4.62
C LYS A 24 -5.60 -0.62 6.13
N SER A 25 -5.34 -1.84 6.60
CA SER A 25 -5.38 -2.18 8.02
C SER A 25 -4.20 -1.62 8.83
N ASN A 26 -3.05 -1.39 8.18
CA ASN A 26 -1.86 -0.85 8.82
C ASN A 26 -1.65 0.65 8.59
N LEU A 27 -2.46 1.29 7.74
CA LEU A 27 -2.36 2.70 7.38
C LEU A 27 -2.81 3.56 8.56
N LYS A 28 -1.89 4.37 9.07
CA LYS A 28 -2.18 5.40 10.07
C LYS A 28 -2.09 6.76 9.41
N TYR A 29 -3.22 7.45 9.31
CA TYR A 29 -3.23 8.81 8.77
C TYR A 29 -2.49 9.75 9.73
N PRO A 30 -1.45 10.48 9.28
CA PRO A 30 -0.77 11.46 10.13
C PRO A 30 -1.73 12.57 10.57
N GLU A 31 -1.64 13.00 11.83
CA GLU A 31 -2.50 14.06 12.36
C GLU A 31 -2.30 15.39 11.62
N GLU A 32 -1.07 15.72 11.24
CA GLU A 32 -0.74 16.92 10.47
C GLU A 32 -1.49 16.93 9.13
N ALA A 33 -1.46 15.81 8.40
CA ALA A 33 -2.18 15.68 7.14
C ALA A 33 -3.71 15.70 7.32
N LEU A 34 -4.24 15.16 8.42
CA LEU A 34 -5.67 15.26 8.75
C LEU A 34 -6.09 16.71 9.04
N LYS A 35 -5.33 17.42 9.87
CA LYS A 35 -5.60 18.83 10.25
C LYS A 35 -5.59 19.74 9.02
N GLN A 36 -4.64 19.51 8.12
CA GLN A 36 -4.51 20.26 6.88
C GLN A 36 -5.39 19.73 5.73
N LYS A 37 -6.20 18.69 5.96
CA LYS A 37 -7.07 18.06 4.96
C LYS A 37 -6.33 17.65 3.68
N ILE A 38 -5.10 17.15 3.84
CA ILE A 38 -4.23 16.78 2.74
C ILE A 38 -4.57 15.38 2.29
N GLU A 39 -4.88 15.21 1.02
CA GLU A 39 -5.16 13.92 0.37
C GLU A 39 -4.21 13.70 -0.81
N GLY A 40 -4.03 12.44 -1.18
CA GLY A 40 -3.36 12.11 -2.44
C GLY A 40 -2.67 10.76 -2.41
N ASP A 41 -1.74 10.59 -3.34
CA ASP A 41 -1.11 9.30 -3.61
C ASP A 41 0.39 9.37 -3.34
N VAL A 42 0.85 8.53 -2.41
CA VAL A 42 2.27 8.35 -2.15
C VAL A 42 2.77 7.13 -2.90
N ARG A 43 3.74 7.32 -3.78
CA ARG A 43 4.37 6.27 -4.58
C ARG A 43 5.73 5.92 -3.98
N VAL A 44 5.88 4.68 -3.55
CA VAL A 44 7.11 4.16 -2.95
C VAL A 44 7.72 3.12 -3.88
N LYS A 45 9.02 3.23 -4.13
CA LYS A 45 9.81 2.21 -4.84
C LYS A 45 10.72 1.52 -3.82
N PHE A 46 10.81 0.20 -3.92
CA PHE A 46 11.58 -0.62 -3.00
C PHE A 46 12.08 -1.88 -3.69
N LYS A 47 13.06 -2.53 -3.08
CA LYS A 47 13.62 -3.80 -3.55
C LYS A 47 13.18 -4.92 -2.62
N VAL A 48 12.95 -6.09 -3.20
CA VAL A 48 12.62 -7.33 -2.49
C VAL A 48 13.66 -8.38 -2.82
N ASN A 49 14.32 -8.94 -1.81
CA ASN A 49 15.30 -10.01 -2.02
C ASN A 49 14.61 -11.38 -2.13
N SER A 50 15.38 -12.42 -2.44
CA SER A 50 14.89 -13.80 -2.52
C SER A 50 14.30 -14.33 -1.21
N LEU A 51 14.70 -13.77 -0.07
CA LEU A 51 14.17 -14.10 1.26
C LEU A 51 12.85 -13.41 1.57
N GLY A 52 12.33 -12.57 0.67
CA GLY A 52 11.09 -11.82 0.85
C GLY A 52 11.22 -10.59 1.76
N LYS A 53 12.45 -10.20 2.11
CA LYS A 53 12.74 -8.98 2.88
C LYS A 53 12.75 -7.77 1.96
N VAL A 54 12.05 -6.72 2.38
CA VAL A 54 12.04 -5.41 1.72
C VAL A 54 13.23 -4.58 2.18
N PHE A 55 13.91 -3.92 1.24
CA PHE A 55 15.03 -3.01 1.49
C PHE A 55 15.07 -1.88 0.44
N GLU A 56 15.89 -0.86 0.68
CA GLU A 56 16.02 0.32 -0.20
C GLU A 56 14.68 0.99 -0.56
N ALA A 57 13.77 1.11 0.42
CA ALA A 57 12.50 1.79 0.22
C ALA A 57 12.69 3.31 0.17
N HIS A 58 12.31 3.93 -0.95
CA HIS A 58 12.39 5.38 -1.19
C HIS A 58 11.10 5.91 -1.83
N ILE A 59 10.78 7.17 -1.54
CA ILE A 59 9.64 7.86 -2.12
C ILE A 59 9.99 8.32 -3.53
N VAL A 60 9.13 7.96 -4.49
CA VAL A 60 9.22 8.43 -5.88
C VAL A 60 8.33 9.65 -6.08
N ARG A 61 7.18 9.68 -5.41
CA ARG A 61 6.25 10.81 -5.40
C ARG A 61 5.56 10.83 -4.04
N GLY A 62 5.75 11.91 -3.30
CA GLY A 62 5.16 12.12 -1.98
C GLY A 62 4.06 13.17 -2.01
N ILE A 63 3.33 13.26 -0.91
CA ILE A 63 2.38 14.36 -0.64
C ILE A 63 2.78 15.16 0.62
N ASN A 64 3.94 14.82 1.23
CA ASN A 64 4.48 15.44 2.44
C ASN A 64 3.51 15.34 3.64
N ASN A 65 3.68 16.17 4.67
CA ASN A 65 2.82 16.21 5.88
C ASN A 65 2.76 14.89 6.66
N GLY A 66 3.88 14.17 6.70
CA GLY A 66 4.01 12.89 7.42
C GLY A 66 3.55 11.66 6.63
N CYS A 67 2.80 11.82 5.53
CA CYS A 67 2.30 10.70 4.73
C CYS A 67 3.43 9.88 4.11
N ASP A 68 4.52 10.54 3.74
CA ASP A 68 5.72 9.92 3.16
C ASP A 68 6.42 9.00 4.16
N LYS A 69 6.59 9.47 5.41
CA LYS A 69 7.18 8.68 6.50
C LYS A 69 6.33 7.46 6.81
N GLU A 70 5.02 7.64 6.86
CA GLU A 70 4.06 6.56 7.07
C GLU A 70 4.08 5.53 5.93
N ALA A 71 4.13 5.99 4.68
CA ALA A 71 4.23 5.12 3.52
C ALA A 71 5.49 4.24 3.56
N ILE A 72 6.65 4.82 3.91
CA ILE A 72 7.89 4.06 4.11
C ILE A 72 7.73 3.04 5.25
N ARG A 73 7.10 3.42 6.37
CA ARG A 73 6.88 2.53 7.51
C ARG A 73 6.08 1.29 7.11
N ILE A 74 4.99 1.47 6.36
CA ILE A 74 4.15 0.36 5.89
C ILE A 74 4.94 -0.55 4.94
N VAL A 75 5.65 0.04 3.98
CA VAL A 75 6.45 -0.71 3.00
C VAL A 75 7.55 -1.54 3.67
N LYS A 76 8.21 -1.01 4.70
CA LYS A 76 9.21 -1.75 5.48
C LYS A 76 8.62 -2.92 6.28
N LYS A 77 7.32 -2.88 6.63
CA LYS A 77 6.62 -3.97 7.33
C LYS A 77 6.17 -5.09 6.40
N LEU A 78 6.17 -4.88 5.08
CA LEU A 78 5.78 -5.90 4.12
C LEU A 78 6.73 -7.09 4.17
N LYS A 79 6.14 -8.30 4.20
CA LYS A 79 6.87 -9.56 4.07
C LYS A 79 6.39 -10.27 2.81
N TYR A 80 7.30 -10.44 1.87
CA TYR A 80 7.03 -11.17 0.63
C TYR A 80 7.29 -12.66 0.80
N GLN A 81 6.71 -13.47 -0.08
CA GLN A 81 6.97 -14.90 -0.07
C GLN A 81 8.43 -15.17 -0.48
N LYS A 82 9.10 -16.07 0.23
CA LYS A 82 10.43 -16.54 -0.13
C LYS A 82 10.37 -17.22 -1.49
N THR A 83 11.27 -16.83 -2.39
CA THR A 83 11.41 -17.43 -3.72
C THR A 83 12.76 -18.11 -3.85
N SER A 84 12.77 -19.33 -4.39
CA SER A 84 13.99 -20.10 -4.66
C SER A 84 14.15 -20.29 -6.15
N ASN A 85 15.19 -19.68 -6.73
CA ASN A 85 15.52 -19.76 -8.16
C ASN A 85 16.80 -20.58 -8.35
N ARG A 86 16.75 -21.89 -8.03
CA ARG A 86 17.85 -22.85 -8.29
C ARG A 86 19.25 -22.31 -7.93
N LYS A 87 19.42 -21.85 -6.67
CA LYS A 87 20.64 -21.23 -6.09
C LYS A 87 20.96 -19.78 -6.54
N ILE A 88 20.17 -19.17 -7.43
CA ILE A 88 20.34 -17.77 -7.83
C ILE A 88 19.54 -16.86 -6.90
N ARG A 89 20.22 -15.90 -6.26
CA ARG A 89 19.57 -14.84 -5.49
C ARG A 89 19.05 -13.78 -6.44
N VAL A 90 17.72 -13.59 -6.46
CA VAL A 90 17.08 -12.59 -7.31
C VAL A 90 16.54 -11.46 -6.45
N THR A 91 16.87 -10.24 -6.84
CA THR A 91 16.32 -9.01 -6.27
C THR A 91 15.31 -8.43 -7.25
N THR A 92 14.07 -8.20 -6.79
CA THR A 92 13.00 -7.63 -7.60
C THR A 92 12.73 -6.18 -7.18
N ASN A 93 12.80 -5.26 -8.15
CA ASN A 93 12.33 -3.89 -7.96
C ASN A 93 10.80 -3.86 -8.01
N LYS A 94 10.16 -3.23 -7.03
CA LYS A 94 8.71 -3.05 -6.95
C LYS A 94 8.36 -1.59 -6.70
N LYS A 95 7.15 -1.22 -7.12
CA LYS A 95 6.56 0.09 -6.86
C LYS A 95 5.15 -0.13 -6.33
N ILE A 96 4.79 0.63 -5.30
CA ILE A 96 3.45 0.62 -4.73
C ILE A 96 2.93 2.03 -4.59
N THR A 97 1.63 2.19 -4.75
CA THR A 97 0.93 3.44 -4.52
C THR A 97 0.07 3.26 -3.29
N ILE A 98 0.28 4.10 -2.28
CA ILE A 98 -0.51 4.16 -1.06
C ILE A 98 -1.38 5.40 -1.17
N GLN A 99 -2.69 5.20 -1.08
CA GLN A 99 -3.68 6.27 -1.21
C GLN A 99 -4.05 6.77 0.17
N PHE A 100 -3.84 8.06 0.40
CA PHE A 100 -4.34 8.79 1.55
C PHE A 100 -5.60 9.52 1.11
N ARG A 101 -6.74 9.12 1.68
CA ARG A 101 -8.06 9.72 1.47
C ARG A 101 -8.66 10.04 2.83
N LEU A 102 -9.20 11.23 3.01
CA LEU A 102 -9.88 11.62 4.23
C LEU A 102 -11.11 10.72 4.41
N PRO A 103 -11.45 10.38 5.65
CA PRO A 103 -12.73 9.77 5.93
C PRO A 103 -13.82 10.79 5.56
N SER A 104 -14.52 10.54 4.46
CA SER A 104 -15.68 11.36 4.08
C SER A 104 -16.64 11.38 5.27
N LYS A 105 -17.01 12.57 5.75
CA LYS A 105 -18.14 12.70 6.68
C LYS A 105 -19.33 12.01 6.02
N GLN A 106 -19.73 10.84 6.52
CA GLN A 106 -20.96 10.21 6.09
C GLN A 106 -22.08 11.23 6.34
N ARG A 107 -22.67 11.76 5.27
CA ARG A 107 -23.93 12.50 5.39
C ARG A 107 -24.94 11.46 5.90
N LYS A 108 -25.29 11.49 7.18
CA LYS A 108 -26.42 10.73 7.71
C LYS A 108 -27.64 11.17 6.91
N GLN A 109 -28.12 10.32 6.01
CA GLN A 109 -29.34 10.57 5.28
C GLN A 109 -30.47 10.39 6.29
N VAL A 110 -30.99 11.51 6.80
CA VAL A 110 -32.17 11.49 7.68
C VAL A 110 -33.34 11.06 6.79
N ILE A 111 -33.74 9.79 6.89
CA ILE A 111 -34.97 9.31 6.26
C ILE A 111 -36.09 9.86 7.13
N ILE A 112 -36.74 10.94 6.69
CA ILE A 112 -37.92 11.47 7.37
C ILE A 112 -39.13 10.72 6.81
N ASN A 113 -39.65 9.77 7.58
CA ASN A 113 -40.93 9.16 7.31
C ASN A 113 -42.02 10.11 7.82
N TYR A 114 -42.94 10.52 6.94
CA TYR A 114 -44.16 11.23 7.34
C TYR A 114 -45.34 10.28 7.13
N GLU A 115 -46.09 10.02 8.21
CA GLU A 115 -47.40 9.40 8.11
C GLU A 115 -48.45 10.50 7.95
N ILE A 116 -49.19 10.47 6.85
CA ILE A 116 -50.36 11.31 6.66
C ILE A 116 -51.50 10.64 7.43
N ILE A 117 -51.84 11.21 8.59
CA ILE A 117 -53.03 10.81 9.34
C ILE A 117 -54.22 11.45 8.63
N LYS A 118 -55.20 10.62 8.25
CA LYS A 118 -56.45 11.02 7.59
C LYS A 118 -57.57 11.18 8.63
#